data_AF-A0A522V8C9-F1
#
_entry.id   AF-A0A522V8C9-F1
#
_cell.length_a   1.000
_cell.length_b   1.000
_cell.length_c   1.000
_cell.angle_alpha   90.00
_cell.angle_beta   90.00
_cell.angle_gamma   90.00
#
_symmetry.space_group_name_H-M   'P 1'
#
loop_
_entity.id
_entity.type
_entity.pdbx_description
1 polymer ?
#
loop_
_entity_poly.entity_id
_entity_poly.type
_entity_poly.pdbx_seq_one_letter_code
_entity_poly.pdbx_strand_id
1 'polypeptide(L)'
;MKSKITEAKNKHKEMIEQVNEELKHIPRGDESQNLLRGYYQPLRLNSLGKKAKPNITKEDILLESIEAVKKDYPEYIPQYDTKFFMVKDK
;
A
#
# COMPACT_ATOMS: atom_id res chain seq x y z
N MET A 1 8.67 31.07 -6.34
CA MET A 1 7.91 30.36 -5.28
C MET A 1 6.71 29.56 -5.81
N LYS A 2 5.95 30.03 -6.82
CA LYS A 2 4.81 29.28 -7.39
C LYS A 2 5.20 27.92 -8.01
N SER A 3 6.38 27.80 -8.63
CA SER A 3 6.83 26.55 -9.30
C SER A 3 6.99 25.35 -8.35
N LYS A 4 7.62 25.54 -7.18
CA LYS A 4 7.86 24.47 -6.19
C LYS A 4 6.57 23.91 -5.57
N ILE A 5 5.53 24.74 -5.46
CA ILE A 5 4.21 24.31 -4.94
C ILE A 5 3.51 23.43 -5.98
N THR A 6 3.55 23.82 -7.26
CA THR A 6 2.99 23.04 -8.37
C THR A 6 3.69 21.67 -8.49
N GLU A 7 5.01 21.64 -8.40
CA GLU A 7 5.80 20.40 -8.45
C GLU A 7 5.47 19.44 -7.29
N ALA A 8 5.35 19.96 -6.06
CA ALA A 8 4.98 19.15 -4.90
C ALA A 8 3.55 18.58 -5.01
N LYS A 9 2.61 19.34 -5.57
CA LYS A 9 1.23 18.88 -5.83
C LYS A 9 1.20 17.77 -6.88
N ASN A 10 1.97 17.92 -7.96
CA ASN A 10 2.08 16.91 -9.01
C ASN A 10 2.64 15.59 -8.46
N LYS A 11 3.72 15.66 -7.67
CA LYS A 11 4.30 14.47 -7.03
C LYS A 11 3.34 13.74 -6.09
N HIS A 12 2.54 14.49 -5.32
CA HIS A 12 1.53 13.87 -4.47
C HIS A 12 0.41 13.17 -5.26
N LYS A 13 -0.01 13.77 -6.38
CA LYS A 13 -0.99 13.17 -7.30
C LYS A 13 -0.47 11.86 -7.90
N GLU A 14 0.78 11.86 -8.37
CA GLU A 14 1.45 10.67 -8.92
C GLU A 14 1.52 9.53 -7.89
N MET A 15 1.84 9.84 -6.63
CA MET A 15 1.84 8.86 -5.54
C MET A 15 0.44 8.27 -5.31
N ILE A 16 -0.61 9.10 -5.30
CA ILE A 16 -1.99 8.62 -5.14
C ILE A 16 -2.40 7.73 -6.32
N GLU A 17 -2.06 8.13 -7.55
CA GLU A 17 -2.34 7.35 -8.75
C GLU A 17 -1.64 5.99 -8.69
N GLN A 18 -0.34 5.96 -8.35
CA GLN A 18 0.40 4.72 -8.17
C GLN A 18 -0.26 3.81 -7.14
N VAL A 19 -0.63 4.32 -5.96
CA VAL A 19 -1.26 3.51 -4.91
C VAL A 19 -2.65 3.02 -5.33
N ASN A 20 -3.40 3.81 -6.06
CA ASN A 20 -4.70 3.40 -6.59
C ASN A 20 -4.57 2.28 -7.63
N GLU A 21 -3.53 2.32 -8.49
CA GLU A 21 -3.22 1.21 -9.40
C GLU A 21 -2.80 -0.05 -8.63
N GLU A 22 -1.91 0.08 -7.64
CA GLU A 22 -1.51 -1.03 -6.77
C GLU A 22 -2.73 -1.64 -6.04
N LEU A 23 -3.68 -0.83 -5.58
CA LEU A 23 -4.92 -1.28 -4.93
C LEU A 23 -5.87 -2.04 -5.87
N LYS A 24 -5.74 -1.96 -7.20
CA LYS A 24 -6.52 -2.83 -8.11
C LYS A 24 -6.12 -4.30 -7.99
N HIS A 25 -4.90 -4.55 -7.51
CA HIS A 25 -4.34 -5.88 -7.27
C HIS A 25 -4.64 -6.43 -5.86
N ILE A 26 -5.40 -5.70 -5.03
CA ILE A 26 -5.91 -6.16 -3.74
C ILE A 26 -7.44 -6.11 -3.84
N PRO A 27 -8.17 -7.20 -4.14
CA PRO A 27 -9.62 -7.14 -4.34
C PRO A 27 -10.35 -6.59 -3.11
N ARG A 28 -11.53 -6.00 -3.34
CA ARG A 28 -12.47 -5.72 -2.25
C ARG A 28 -13.15 -7.02 -1.83
N GLY A 29 -13.58 -7.11 -0.57
CA GLY A 29 -14.21 -8.31 -0.05
C GLY A 29 -14.97 -8.06 1.24
N ASP A 30 -14.85 -9.00 2.17
CA ASP A 30 -15.36 -8.86 3.53
C ASP A 30 -14.65 -7.75 4.32
N GLU A 31 -15.03 -7.59 5.59
CA GLU A 31 -14.46 -6.57 6.48
C GLU A 31 -12.94 -6.66 6.57
N SER A 32 -12.39 -7.87 6.79
CA SER A 32 -10.94 -8.10 6.94
C SER A 32 -10.16 -7.79 5.65
N GLN A 33 -10.72 -8.13 4.50
CA GLN A 33 -10.15 -7.81 3.19
C GLN A 33 -10.22 -6.30 2.89
N ASN A 34 -11.30 -5.62 3.29
CA ASN A 34 -11.39 -4.16 3.16
C ASN A 34 -10.45 -3.43 4.14
N LEU A 35 -10.22 -3.99 5.33
CA LEU A 35 -9.20 -3.51 6.27
C LEU A 35 -7.80 -3.65 5.69
N LEU A 36 -7.46 -4.74 5.00
CA LEU A 36 -6.17 -4.88 4.31
C LEU A 36 -5.94 -3.70 3.35
N ARG A 37 -6.94 -3.35 2.54
CA ARG A 37 -6.88 -2.18 1.64
C ARG A 37 -6.73 -0.88 2.42
N GLY A 38 -7.45 -0.77 3.54
CA GLY A 38 -7.43 0.39 4.44
C GLY A 38 -6.09 0.61 5.14
N TYR A 39 -5.36 -0.45 5.48
CA TYR A 39 -4.00 -0.37 6.00
C TYR A 39 -2.97 -0.09 4.90
N TYR A 40 -3.09 -0.79 3.76
CA TYR A 40 -2.14 -0.67 2.66
C TYR A 40 -2.03 0.76 2.11
N GLN A 41 -3.16 1.41 1.85
CA GLN A 41 -3.18 2.73 1.22
C GLN A 41 -2.37 3.80 1.97
N PRO A 42 -2.65 4.11 3.26
CA PRO A 42 -1.90 5.12 3.99
C PRO A 42 -0.44 4.71 4.25
N LEU A 43 -0.17 3.44 4.53
CA LEU A 43 1.21 2.95 4.72
C LEU A 43 2.03 3.12 3.45
N ARG A 44 1.46 2.77 2.29
CA ARG A 44 2.13 2.91 1.00
C ARG A 44 2.36 4.35 0.62
N LEU A 45 1.37 5.23 0.78
CA LEU A 45 1.54 6.68 0.56
C LEU A 45 2.65 7.27 1.43
N ASN A 46 2.73 6.86 2.71
CA ASN A 46 3.80 7.27 3.60
C ASN A 46 5.17 6.75 3.13
N SER A 47 5.23 5.51 2.63
CA SER A 47 6.45 4.90 2.09
C SER A 47 6.97 5.56 0.79
N LEU A 48 6.13 6.33 0.10
CA LEU A 48 6.51 7.09 -1.11
C LEU A 48 6.78 8.58 -0.82
N GLY A 49 6.43 9.04 0.39
CA GLY A 49 6.50 10.43 0.80
C GLY A 49 7.93 10.94 1.03
N LYS A 50 8.05 12.23 1.36
CA LYS A 50 9.35 12.90 1.58
C LYS A 50 10.20 12.31 2.71
N LYS A 51 9.56 11.59 3.65
CA LYS A 51 10.20 10.93 4.80
C LYS A 51 10.24 9.41 4.64
N ALA A 52 10.09 8.92 3.42
CA ALA A 52 10.18 7.50 3.10
C ALA A 52 11.51 6.91 3.59
N LYS A 53 11.43 5.73 4.19
CA LYS A 53 12.63 4.92 4.44
C LYS A 53 13.14 4.40 3.09
N PRO A 54 14.47 4.36 2.87
CA PRO A 54 15.02 3.81 1.65
C PRO A 54 14.68 2.32 1.51
N ASN A 55 14.50 1.87 0.26
CA ASN A 55 14.31 0.47 -0.12
C ASN A 55 13.02 -0.22 0.38
N ILE A 56 12.04 0.52 0.88
CA ILE A 56 10.72 -0.07 1.20
C ILE A 56 9.95 -0.34 -0.09
N THR A 57 9.62 -1.61 -0.30
CA THR A 57 8.89 -2.09 -1.49
C THR A 57 7.38 -2.10 -1.27
N LYS A 58 6.61 -2.33 -2.34
CA LYS A 58 5.16 -2.52 -2.23
C LYS A 58 4.82 -3.85 -1.53
N GLU A 59 5.68 -4.87 -1.70
CA GLU A 59 5.58 -6.16 -1.02
C GLU A 59 5.79 -6.03 0.48
N ASP A 60 6.78 -5.24 0.93
CA ASP A 60 6.99 -4.99 2.35
C ASP A 60 5.75 -4.35 3.01
N ILE A 61 5.15 -3.38 2.32
CA ILE A 61 3.94 -2.70 2.80
C ILE A 61 2.73 -3.63 2.79
N LEU A 62 2.60 -4.50 1.78
CA LEU A 62 1.55 -5.51 1.74
C LEU A 62 1.68 -6.45 2.95
N LEU A 63 2.87 -6.95 3.24
CA LEU A 63 3.13 -7.82 4.39
C LEU A 63 2.82 -7.11 5.71
N GLU A 64 3.29 -5.88 5.90
CA GLU A 64 2.97 -5.07 7.10
C GLU A 64 1.46 -4.89 7.27
N SER A 65 0.74 -4.66 6.17
CA SER A 65 -0.71 -4.50 6.18
C SER A 65 -1.44 -5.80 6.51
N ILE A 66 -0.96 -6.95 6.00
CA ILE A 66 -1.50 -8.27 6.34
C ILE A 66 -1.32 -8.56 7.83
N GLU A 67 -0.13 -8.29 8.37
CA GLU A 67 0.15 -8.48 9.80
C GLU A 67 -0.70 -7.55 10.68
N ALA A 68 -1.01 -6.33 10.21
CA ALA A 68 -1.94 -5.44 10.90
C ALA A 68 -3.37 -6.03 10.97
N VAL A 69 -3.88 -6.58 9.88
CA VAL A 69 -5.21 -7.24 9.87
C VAL A 69 -5.23 -8.47 10.76
N LYS A 70 -4.17 -9.30 10.72
CA LYS A 70 -4.08 -10.54 11.50
C LYS A 70 -4.08 -10.33 13.02
N LYS A 71 -3.75 -9.14 13.51
CA LYS A 71 -3.87 -8.81 14.95
C LYS A 71 -5.31 -8.91 15.43
N ASP A 72 -6.26 -8.50 14.59
CA ASP A 72 -7.69 -8.51 14.90
C ASP A 72 -8.40 -9.74 14.32
N TYR A 73 -7.89 -10.28 13.21
CA TYR A 73 -8.42 -11.46 12.51
C TYR A 73 -7.34 -12.53 12.32
N PRO A 74 -6.99 -13.34 13.35
CA PRO A 74 -5.85 -14.27 13.27
C PRO A 74 -5.94 -15.33 12.18
N GLU A 75 -7.16 -15.75 11.81
CA GLU A 75 -7.43 -16.74 10.77
C GLU A 75 -7.58 -16.11 9.37
N TYR A 76 -7.32 -14.81 9.22
CA TYR A 76 -7.46 -14.10 7.96
C TYR A 76 -6.52 -14.65 6.88
N ILE A 77 -7.11 -15.04 5.76
CA ILE A 77 -6.41 -15.47 4.55
C ILE A 77 -6.44 -14.32 3.54
N PRO A 78 -5.31 -13.61 3.32
CA PRO A 78 -5.29 -12.43 2.48
C PRO A 78 -5.47 -12.77 1.00
N GLN A 79 -6.26 -11.96 0.29
CA GLN A 79 -6.42 -12.07 -1.15
C GLN A 79 -5.72 -10.91 -1.86
N TYR A 80 -4.83 -11.23 -2.79
CA TYR A 80 -4.12 -10.26 -3.63
C TYR A 80 -3.57 -10.95 -4.89
N ASP A 81 -3.21 -10.16 -5.90
CA ASP A 81 -2.59 -10.65 -7.13
C ASP A 81 -1.11 -11.01 -6.87
N THR A 82 -0.85 -12.30 -6.72
CA THR A 82 0.50 -12.85 -6.46
C THR A 82 1.47 -12.68 -7.64
N LYS A 83 0.98 -12.39 -8.85
CA LYS A 83 1.85 -12.06 -9.99
C LYS A 83 2.31 -10.61 -9.94
N PHE A 84 1.49 -9.73 -9.37
CA PHE A 84 1.83 -8.34 -9.17
C PHE A 84 2.68 -8.11 -7.91
N PHE A 85 2.28 -8.72 -6.79
CA PHE A 85 3.01 -8.69 -5.52
C PHE A 85 3.87 -9.94 -5.38
N MET A 86 5.15 -9.82 -5.74
CA MET A 86 6.08 -10.96 -5.72
C MET A 86 6.66 -11.14 -4.32
N VAL A 87 5.80 -11.55 -3.39
CA VAL A 87 6.22 -11.91 -2.03
C VAL A 87 7.09 -13.16 -2.15
N LYS A 88 8.35 -13.05 -1.75
CA LYS A 88 9.24 -14.21 -1.64
C LYS A 88 8.95 -14.87 -0.29
N ASP A 89 8.55 -16.14 -0.32
CA ASP A 89 8.64 -16.99 0.87
C ASP A 89 10.11 -16.97 1.32
N LYS A 90 10.35 -16.57 2.57
CA LYS A 90 11.69 -16.57 3.17
C LYS A 90 12.15 -17.98 3.47
#